data_AF-L1PVF7-F1
#
_entry.id   AF-L1PVF7-F1
#
_cell.length_a   1.000
_cell.length_b   1.000
_cell.length_c   1.000
_cell.angle_alpha   90.00
_cell.angle_beta   90.00
_cell.angle_gamma   90.00
#
_symmetry.space_group_name_H-M   'P 1'
#
loop_
_entity.id
_entity.type
_entity.pdbx_description
1 polymer ?
#
loop_
_entity_poly.entity_id
_entity_poly.type
_entity_poly.pdbx_seq_one_letter_code
_entity_poly.pdbx_strand_id
1 'polypeptide(L)'
;MRSYFYGIKVQLVTTGEGIPIAFHFTVGKTADVKALDKITEIFPPEARLYGDSAYTDYQMEDYLLENKCVELKTQRKKNSKRPDSEK
;
A
#
# COMPACT_ATOMS: atom_id res chain seq x y z
N MET A 1 1.57 14.66 30.67
CA MET A 1 1.82 13.26 30.30
C MET A 1 1.14 13.00 28.96
N ARG A 2 1.89 12.67 27.88
CA ARG A 2 1.28 12.32 26.58
C ARG A 2 0.91 10.84 26.61
N SER A 3 -0.37 10.53 26.51
CA SER A 3 -0.83 9.15 26.28
C SER A 3 -0.69 8.85 24.78
N TYR A 4 0.13 7.86 24.45
CA TYR A 4 0.25 7.36 23.10
C TYR A 4 -0.84 6.31 22.85
N PHE A 5 -1.31 6.22 21.62
CA PHE A 5 -2.19 5.14 21.20
C PHE A 5 -1.40 3.83 21.16
N TYR A 6 -1.82 2.85 21.96
CA TYR A 6 -1.21 1.51 22.05
C TYR A 6 -2.02 0.46 21.27
N GLY A 7 -2.51 0.80 20.08
CA GLY A 7 -3.21 -0.16 19.23
C GLY A 7 -2.26 -0.94 18.33
N ILE A 8 -2.72 -2.10 17.86
CA ILE A 8 -2.12 -2.84 16.74
C ILE A 8 -2.94 -2.50 15.50
N LYS A 9 -2.26 -2.33 14.38
CA LYS A 9 -2.87 -2.14 13.07
C LYS A 9 -2.58 -3.36 12.21
N VAL A 10 -3.61 -3.84 11.51
CA VAL A 10 -3.47 -4.91 10.52
C VAL A 10 -3.55 -4.29 9.14
N GLN A 11 -2.54 -4.54 8.34
CA GLN A 11 -2.51 -4.21 6.93
C GLN A 11 -2.90 -5.47 6.19
N LEU A 12 -3.92 -5.41 5.35
CA LEU A 12 -4.54 -6.57 4.75
C LEU A 12 -4.67 -6.34 3.24
N VAL A 13 -4.32 -7.35 2.47
CA VAL A 13 -4.59 -7.40 1.03
C VAL A 13 -5.53 -8.54 0.74
N THR A 14 -6.54 -8.24 -0.05
CA THR A 14 -7.53 -9.21 -0.51
C THR A 14 -7.52 -9.32 -2.03
N THR A 15 -8.04 -10.42 -2.53
CA THR A 15 -8.53 -10.50 -3.91
C THR A 15 -9.73 -9.57 -4.11
N GLY A 16 -10.16 -9.38 -5.35
CA GLY A 16 -11.40 -8.66 -5.66
C GLY A 16 -12.67 -9.31 -5.07
N GLU A 17 -12.60 -10.60 -4.71
CA GLU A 17 -13.68 -11.34 -4.04
C GLU A 17 -13.63 -11.20 -2.51
N GLY A 18 -12.66 -10.46 -1.97
CA GLY A 18 -12.50 -10.26 -0.53
C GLY A 18 -11.73 -11.37 0.17
N ILE A 19 -11.06 -12.27 -0.55
CA ILE A 19 -10.26 -13.35 0.03
C ILE A 19 -8.89 -12.79 0.45
N PRO A 20 -8.49 -12.86 1.73
CA PRO A 20 -7.17 -12.44 2.19
C PRO A 20 -6.02 -13.21 1.52
N ILE A 21 -5.02 -12.51 1.00
CA ILE A 21 -3.82 -13.10 0.37
C ILE A 21 -2.51 -12.66 1.03
N ALA A 22 -2.50 -11.50 1.70
CA ALA A 22 -1.34 -10.98 2.41
C ALA A 22 -1.79 -10.20 3.65
N PHE A 23 -1.04 -10.28 4.74
CA PHE A 23 -1.24 -9.38 5.87
C PHE A 23 0.07 -9.06 6.59
N HIS A 24 0.11 -7.90 7.24
CA HIS A 24 1.23 -7.48 8.08
C HIS A 24 0.74 -6.71 9.31
N PHE A 25 1.28 -7.04 10.48
CA PHE A 25 0.98 -6.34 11.72
C PHE A 25 1.96 -5.19 11.93
N THR A 26 1.42 -4.01 12.27
CA THR A 26 2.22 -2.85 12.67
C THR A 26 1.72 -2.28 13.98
N VAL A 27 2.59 -1.58 14.70
CA VAL A 27 2.13 -0.75 15.83
C VAL A 27 1.27 0.40 15.29
N GLY A 28 0.23 0.80 16.00
CA GLY A 28 -0.76 1.78 15.53
C GLY A 28 -0.19 3.15 15.16
N LYS A 29 1.00 3.50 15.68
CA LYS A 29 1.74 4.71 15.33
C LYS A 29 2.39 4.64 13.94
N THR A 30 2.55 3.46 13.37
CA THR A 30 3.18 3.27 12.06
C THR A 30 2.27 3.76 10.95
N ALA A 31 2.84 4.58 10.06
CA ALA A 31 2.16 5.04 8.85
C ALA A 31 1.95 3.86 7.88
N ASP A 32 0.79 3.82 7.22
CA ASP A 32 0.36 2.69 6.38
C ASP A 32 1.33 2.41 5.23
N VAL A 33 1.85 3.47 4.59
CA VAL A 33 2.87 3.39 3.54
C VAL A 33 4.09 2.53 3.93
N LYS A 34 4.49 2.52 5.21
CA LYS A 34 5.66 1.74 5.66
C LYS A 34 5.46 0.22 5.64
N ALA A 35 4.21 -0.23 5.52
CA ALA A 35 3.92 -1.65 5.42
C ALA A 35 3.98 -2.17 3.99
N LEU A 36 4.02 -1.30 2.97
CA LEU A 36 4.04 -1.69 1.56
C LEU A 36 5.21 -2.60 1.24
N ASP A 37 6.42 -2.27 1.71
CA ASP A 37 7.62 -3.09 1.50
C ASP A 37 7.40 -4.54 1.93
N LYS A 38 6.75 -4.74 3.09
CA LYS A 38 6.51 -6.07 3.66
C LYS A 38 5.37 -6.82 2.98
N ILE A 39 4.36 -6.11 2.53
CA ILE A 39 3.18 -6.71 1.89
C ILE A 39 3.46 -7.07 0.44
N THR A 40 4.33 -6.31 -0.23
CA THR A 40 4.57 -6.44 -1.68
C THR A 40 5.69 -7.41 -2.05
N GLU A 41 6.38 -7.98 -1.06
CA GLU A 41 7.35 -9.06 -1.26
C GLU A 41 6.72 -10.29 -1.90
N ILE A 42 5.45 -10.59 -1.59
CA ILE A 42 4.79 -11.85 -1.96
C ILE A 42 3.94 -11.78 -3.24
N PHE A 43 3.86 -10.65 -3.92
CA PHE A 43 2.99 -10.54 -5.10
C PHE A 43 3.56 -11.30 -6.31
N PRO A 44 2.70 -12.02 -7.05
CA PRO A 44 3.08 -12.56 -8.33
C PRO A 44 3.36 -11.41 -9.32
N PRO A 45 4.20 -11.65 -10.34
CA PRO A 45 4.37 -10.71 -11.45
C PRO A 45 3.02 -10.37 -12.09
N GLU A 46 2.91 -9.16 -12.68
CA GLU A 46 1.71 -8.68 -13.38
C GLU A 46 0.49 -8.41 -12.48
N ALA A 47 0.64 -8.52 -11.16
CA ALA A 47 -0.41 -8.16 -10.22
C ALA A 47 -0.70 -6.65 -10.24
N ARG A 48 -1.96 -6.30 -9.93
CA ARG A 48 -2.38 -4.91 -9.69
C ARG A 48 -2.83 -4.77 -8.24
N LEU A 49 -2.12 -3.95 -7.48
CA LEU A 49 -2.45 -3.65 -6.10
C LEU A 49 -3.20 -2.33 -6.03
N TYR A 50 -4.38 -2.35 -5.42
CA TYR A 50 -5.20 -1.16 -5.23
C TYR A 50 -5.17 -0.73 -3.76
N GLY A 51 -4.94 0.56 -3.51
CA GLY A 51 -4.87 1.14 -2.17
C GLY A 51 -5.47 2.54 -2.10
N ASP A 52 -5.68 3.05 -0.90
CA ASP A 52 -6.08 4.44 -0.72
C ASP A 52 -4.87 5.40 -0.75
N SER A 53 -5.13 6.69 -0.56
CA SER A 53 -4.07 7.71 -0.56
C SER A 53 -3.01 7.54 0.54
N ALA A 54 -3.27 6.82 1.63
CA ALA A 54 -2.30 6.59 2.71
C ALA A 54 -1.17 5.63 2.29
N TYR A 55 -1.37 4.89 1.20
CA TYR A 55 -0.38 4.01 0.57
C TYR A 55 0.34 4.66 -0.62
N THR A 56 0.21 5.98 -0.82
CA THR A 56 0.91 6.67 -1.92
C THR A 56 2.41 6.74 -1.67
N ASP A 57 3.20 5.98 -2.44
CA ASP A 57 4.66 6.03 -2.45
C ASP A 57 5.18 5.92 -3.89
N TYR A 58 5.70 7.03 -4.42
CA TYR A 58 6.18 7.08 -5.80
C TYR A 58 7.42 6.23 -6.05
N GLN A 59 8.31 6.10 -5.06
CA GLN A 59 9.51 5.28 -5.23
C GLN A 59 9.12 3.80 -5.26
N MET A 60 8.15 3.43 -4.43
CA MET A 60 7.66 2.06 -4.39
C MET A 60 6.84 1.70 -5.63
N GLU A 61 6.02 2.62 -6.14
CA GLU A 61 5.32 2.46 -7.43
C GLU A 61 6.29 2.16 -8.57
N ASP A 62 7.35 2.97 -8.69
CA ASP A 62 8.36 2.81 -9.76
C ASP A 62 9.13 1.50 -9.56
N TYR A 63 9.55 1.19 -8.33
CA TYR A 63 10.27 -0.05 -8.00
C TYR A 63 9.46 -1.31 -8.33
N LEU A 64 8.19 -1.36 -7.95
CA LEU A 64 7.32 -2.50 -8.19
C LEU A 64 7.05 -2.72 -9.68
N LEU A 65 6.88 -1.63 -10.43
CA LEU A 65 6.65 -1.69 -11.86
C LEU A 65 7.91 -2.20 -12.59
N GLU A 66 9.07 -1.63 -12.29
CA GLU A 66 10.33 -1.93 -12.99
C GLU A 66 10.90 -3.31 -12.64
N ASN A 67 10.80 -3.73 -11.37
CA ASN A 67 11.49 -4.93 -10.89
C ASN A 67 10.58 -6.15 -10.78
N LYS A 68 9.26 -5.95 -10.68
CA LYS A 68 8.29 -7.04 -10.46
C LYS A 68 7.14 -7.06 -11.47
N CYS A 69 7.05 -6.09 -12.38
CA CYS A 69 5.89 -5.89 -13.25
C CYS A 69 4.58 -5.77 -12.44
N VAL A 70 4.62 -5.20 -11.23
CA VAL A 70 3.44 -5.02 -10.36
C VAL A 70 3.00 -3.57 -10.40
N GLU A 71 1.74 -3.33 -10.74
CA GLU A 71 1.17 -1.97 -10.73
C GLU A 71 0.60 -1.65 -9.34
N LEU A 72 1.15 -0.63 -8.67
CA LEU A 72 0.56 -0.05 -7.45
C LEU A 72 -0.35 1.14 -7.84
N LYS A 73 -1.65 0.97 -7.67
CA LYS A 73 -2.69 1.98 -7.95
C LYS A 73 -3.27 2.51 -6.65
N THR A 74 -2.91 3.73 -6.31
CA THR A 74 -3.40 4.40 -5.11
C THR A 74 -4.47 5.41 -5.51
N GLN A 75 -5.56 5.50 -4.74
CA GLN A 75 -6.58 6.53 -4.93
C GLN A 75 -6.03 7.88 -4.42
N ARG A 76 -5.41 8.65 -5.33
CA ARG A 76 -4.64 9.84 -4.99
C ARG A 76 -5.53 11.01 -4.57
N LYS A 77 -5.00 11.87 -3.70
CA LYS A 77 -5.65 13.15 -3.37
C LYS A 77 -5.44 14.17 -4.49
N LYS A 78 -6.31 15.18 -4.58
CA LYS A 78 -6.27 16.23 -5.62
C LYS A 78 -4.93 17.00 -5.69
N ASN A 79 -4.20 17.09 -4.59
CA ASN A 79 -2.92 17.79 -4.47
C ASN A 79 -1.69 16.88 -4.64
N SER A 80 -1.86 15.68 -5.21
CA SER A 80 -0.76 14.74 -5.43
C SER A 80 0.14 15.18 -6.58
N LYS A 81 1.41 14.75 -6.56
CA LYS A 81 2.40 15.12 -7.60
C LYS A 81 2.11 14.47 -8.95
N ARG A 82 1.54 13.27 -8.94
CA ARG A 82 1.14 12.51 -10.13
C ARG A 82 -0.40 12.40 -10.17
N PRO A 83 -1.03 12.50 -11.36
CA PRO A 83 -2.48 12.38 -11.49
C PRO A 83 -2.97 10.95 -11.20
N ASP A 84 -4.21 10.81 -10.73
CA ASP A 84 -4.83 9.51 -10.43
C ASP A 84 -5.26 8.74 -11.68
N SER A 85 -5.67 9.47 -12.72
CA SER A 85 -6.10 8.93 -14.01
C SER A 85 -5.38 9.70 -15.11
N GLU A 86 -4.96 9.00 -16.16
CA GLU A 86 -4.59 9.66 -17.41
C GLU A 86 -5.84 10.38 -17.96
N LYS A 87 -5.67 11.63 -18.40
CA LYS A 87 -6.73 12.43 -19.01
C LYS A 87 -6.96 12.00 -20.45
#